data_AF-A0A7X6ZWI1-F1
#
_entry.id   AF-A0A7X6ZWI1-F1
#
_cell.length_a   1.000
_cell.length_b   1.000
_cell.length_c   1.000
_cell.angle_alpha   90.00
_cell.angle_beta   90.00
_cell.angle_gamma   90.00
#
_symmetry.space_group_name_H-M   'P 1'
#
loop_
_entity.id
_entity.type
_entity.pdbx_description
1 polymer ?
#
loop_
_entity_poly.entity_id
_entity_poly.type
_entity_poly.pdbx_seq_one_letter_code
_entity_poly.pdbx_strand_id
1 'polypeptide(L)'
;TGDVARILVELSRDDETIRRATDGNGEFFFDNIRPGTWNLKFYDAGLPAGFHLETETTTIELKAGETSEFVNRAIQRKRVIQFIDSGTLSSTPSKKNSKAK
;
A
#
# COMPACT_ATOMS: atom_id res chain seq x y z
N THR A 1 -1.62 8.52 15.78
CA THR A 1 -0.37 8.13 15.10
C THR A 1 -0.55 6.69 14.72
N GLY A 2 -0.56 6.35 13.42
CA GLY A 2 -0.79 4.97 13.01
C GLY A 2 0.41 4.13 13.42
N ASP A 3 0.20 3.11 14.25
CA ASP A 3 1.25 2.18 14.65
C ASP A 3 1.69 1.40 13.40
N VAL A 4 2.79 1.82 12.77
CA VAL A 4 3.49 1.06 11.72
C VAL A 4 4.39 -0.03 12.33
N ALA A 5 4.06 -0.47 13.53
CA ALA A 5 4.75 -1.54 14.22
C ALA A 5 4.44 -2.88 13.57
N ARG A 6 5.43 -3.78 13.52
CA ARG A 6 5.31 -5.15 13.01
C ARG A 6 5.03 -5.27 11.51
N ILE A 7 5.36 -4.25 10.73
CA ILE A 7 5.36 -4.33 9.26
C ILE A 7 6.51 -5.24 8.84
N LEU A 8 6.22 -6.25 8.04
CA LEU A 8 7.24 -7.14 7.50
C LEU A 8 7.98 -6.43 6.36
N VAL A 9 9.30 -6.42 6.45
CA VAL A 9 10.24 -5.91 5.45
C VAL A 9 11.11 -7.07 4.98
N GLU A 10 11.35 -7.14 3.69
CA GLU A 10 12.11 -8.21 3.04
C GLU A 10 13.19 -7.62 2.13
N LEU A 11 14.40 -8.13 2.27
CA LEU A 11 15.45 -8.02 1.27
C LEU A 11 15.57 -9.36 0.56
N SER A 12 15.45 -9.36 -0.77
CA SER A 12 15.62 -10.57 -1.57
C SER A 12 16.50 -10.33 -2.80
N ARG A 13 17.16 -11.39 -3.23
CA ARG A 13 17.90 -11.53 -4.48
C ARG A 13 17.83 -13.00 -4.90
N ASP A 14 18.44 -13.36 -6.03
CA ASP A 14 18.28 -14.68 -6.64
C ASP A 14 18.54 -15.88 -5.70
N ASP A 15 19.52 -15.76 -4.81
CA ASP A 15 19.97 -16.85 -3.92
C ASP A 15 19.69 -16.60 -2.42
N GLU A 16 19.09 -15.47 -2.05
CA GLU A 16 18.99 -15.07 -0.64
C GLU A 16 17.71 -14.27 -0.36
N THR A 17 17.12 -14.52 0.80
CA THR A 17 15.97 -13.77 1.30
C THR A 17 16.09 -13.59 2.81
N ILE A 18 16.02 -12.34 3.26
CA ILE A 18 16.12 -11.95 4.65
C ILE A 18 14.88 -11.13 5.00
N ARG A 19 14.27 -11.40 6.15
CA ARG A 19 13.05 -10.73 6.60
C ARG A 19 13.19 -10.18 8.00
N ARG A 20 12.66 -8.98 8.23
CA ARG A 20 12.60 -8.31 9.54
C ARG A 20 11.24 -7.67 9.70
N ALA A 21 10.69 -7.69 10.91
CA ALA A 21 9.54 -6.86 11.25
C ALA A 21 10.03 -5.50 11.77
N THR A 22 9.31 -4.42 11.46
CA THR A 22 9.53 -3.13 12.11
C THR A 22 9.25 -3.23 13.62
N ASP A 23 9.98 -2.46 14.41
CA ASP A 23 9.79 -2.36 15.84
C ASP A 23 8.56 -1.50 16.22
N GLY A 24 8.39 -1.18 17.50
CA GLY A 24 7.27 -0.36 17.98
C GLY A 24 7.25 1.07 17.43
N ASN A 25 8.38 1.58 16.94
CA ASN A 25 8.52 2.91 16.37
C ASN A 25 8.42 2.91 14.83
N GLY A 26 8.29 1.73 14.22
CA GLY A 26 8.33 1.59 12.77
C GLY A 26 9.74 1.47 12.19
N GLU A 27 10.77 1.34 13.03
CA GLU A 27 12.16 1.24 12.59
C GLU A 27 12.50 -0.21 12.23
N PHE A 28 13.36 -0.37 11.23
CA PHE A 28 13.92 -1.66 10.86
C PHE A 28 15.40 -1.48 10.52
N PHE A 29 16.15 -2.57 10.65
CA PHE A 29 17.57 -2.59 10.34
C PHE A 29 17.92 -3.95 9.76
N PHE A 30 18.88 -4.00 8.85
CA PHE A 30 19.42 -5.23 8.30
C PHE A 30 20.94 -5.14 8.39
N ASP A 31 21.56 -6.09 9.08
CA ASP A 31 23.00 -6.15 9.29
C ASP A 31 23.64 -7.27 8.48
N ASN A 32 24.95 -7.16 8.25
CA ASN A 32 25.76 -8.16 7.54
C ASN A 32 25.24 -8.52 6.14
N ILE A 33 24.70 -7.53 5.44
CA ILE A 33 24.16 -7.70 4.09
C ILE A 33 25.30 -7.75 3.06
N ARG A 34 25.27 -8.77 2.21
CA ARG A 34 26.24 -8.92 1.12
C ARG A 34 26.10 -7.76 0.12
N PRO A 35 27.21 -7.20 -0.38
CA PRO A 35 27.16 -6.20 -1.45
C PRO A 35 26.44 -6.72 -2.69
N GLY A 36 25.84 -5.81 -3.44
CA GLY A 36 25.13 -6.09 -4.69
C GLY A 36 23.74 -5.47 -4.74
N THR A 37 22.98 -5.92 -5.74
CA THR A 37 21.60 -5.47 -5.99
C THR A 37 20.61 -6.31 -5.19
N TRP A 38 19.70 -5.64 -4.49
CA TRP A 38 18.66 -6.26 -3.69
C TRP A 38 17.29 -5.70 -4.05
N ASN A 39 16.28 -6.57 -4.07
CA ASN A 39 14.88 -6.17 -4.01
C ASN A 39 14.49 -5.92 -2.56
N LEU A 40 14.09 -4.70 -2.24
CA LEU A 40 13.51 -4.31 -0.96
C LEU A 40 11.99 -4.29 -1.10
N LYS A 41 11.30 -5.05 -0.26
CA LYS A 41 9.84 -5.19 -0.28
C LYS A 41 9.25 -4.95 1.10
N PHE A 42 8.13 -4.25 1.13
CA PHE A 42 7.35 -4.01 2.32
C PHE A 42 5.97 -4.66 2.20
N TYR A 43 5.51 -5.27 3.28
CA TYR A 43 4.19 -5.90 3.33
C TYR A 43 3.23 -5.06 4.16
N ASP A 44 2.11 -4.66 3.55
CA ASP A 44 1.05 -3.88 4.22
C ASP A 44 0.29 -4.64 5.33
N ALA A 45 0.57 -5.94 5.50
CA ALA A 45 -0.04 -6.77 6.53
C ALA A 45 0.40 -6.29 7.92
N GLY A 46 -0.45 -5.50 8.56
CA GLY A 46 -0.16 -4.84 9.85
C GLY A 46 -0.59 -3.37 9.87
N LEU A 47 -0.78 -2.75 8.70
CA LEU A 47 -1.30 -1.40 8.64
C LEU A 47 -2.80 -1.33 9.02
N PRO A 48 -3.24 -0.22 9.63
CA PRO A 48 -4.67 0.04 9.82
C PRO A 48 -5.45 -0.01 8.50
N ALA A 49 -6.70 -0.46 8.58
CA ALA A 49 -7.58 -0.53 7.42
C ALA A 49 -7.70 0.85 6.73
N GLY A 50 -7.57 0.86 5.40
CA GLY A 50 -7.62 2.09 4.60
C GLY A 50 -6.27 2.76 4.41
N PHE A 51 -5.16 2.19 4.88
CA PHE A 51 -3.80 2.64 4.56
C PHE A 51 -3.09 1.65 3.64
N HIS A 52 -2.06 2.13 2.95
CA HIS A 52 -1.06 1.33 2.25
C HIS A 52 0.30 2.01 2.32
N LEU A 53 1.38 1.27 2.11
CA LEU A 53 2.70 1.88 2.00
C LEU A 53 2.88 2.56 0.63
N GLU A 54 3.56 3.71 0.63
CA GLU A 54 3.88 4.50 -0.56
C GLU A 54 4.72 3.67 -1.55
N THR A 55 5.63 2.85 -1.03
CA THR A 55 6.45 1.92 -1.83
C THR A 55 6.20 0.48 -1.40
N GLU A 56 5.64 -0.36 -2.27
CA GLU A 56 5.52 -1.80 -2.00
C GLU A 56 6.83 -2.54 -2.26
N THR A 57 7.55 -2.18 -3.34
CA THR A 57 8.85 -2.75 -3.68
C THR A 57 9.75 -1.72 -4.36
N THR A 58 11.05 -1.85 -4.17
CA THR A 58 12.08 -1.07 -4.86
C THR A 58 13.38 -1.88 -4.96
N THR A 59 14.28 -1.46 -5.84
CA THR A 59 15.61 -2.04 -5.95
C THR A 59 16.63 -1.11 -5.32
N ILE A 60 17.53 -1.66 -4.50
CA ILE A 60 18.66 -0.93 -3.90
C ILE A 60 19.98 -1.59 -4.32
N GLU A 61 21.03 -0.79 -4.45
CA GLU A 61 22.39 -1.25 -4.69
C GLU A 61 23.23 -0.93 -3.45
N LEU A 62 23.91 -1.93 -2.90
CA LEU A 62 24.71 -1.80 -1.69
C LEU A 62 26.17 -2.12 -2.00
N LYS A 63 27.08 -1.20 -1.65
CA LYS A 63 28.53 -1.43 -1.71
C LYS A 63 29.04 -2.04 -0.40
N ALA A 64 30.25 -2.60 -0.45
CA ALA A 64 30.91 -3.13 0.74
C ALA A 64 31.11 -2.04 1.81
N GLY A 65 30.59 -2.29 3.01
CA GLY A 65 30.65 -1.36 4.14
C GLY A 65 29.70 -0.17 4.05
N GLU A 66 28.84 -0.10 3.03
CA GLU A 66 27.86 0.97 2.89
C GLU A 66 26.71 0.82 3.88
N THR A 67 26.24 1.95 4.42
CA THR A 67 24.96 2.04 5.13
C THR A 67 23.98 2.79 4.23
N SER A 68 22.80 2.21 4.03
CA SER A 68 21.73 2.82 3.24
C SER A 68 20.49 3.01 4.11
N GLU A 69 19.84 4.16 3.96
CA GLU A 69 18.63 4.51 4.69
C GLU A 69 17.45 4.56 3.72
N PHE A 70 16.31 4.01 4.14
CA PHE A 70 15.07 4.06 3.38
C PHE A 70 13.90 4.39 4.30
N VAL A 71 13.11 5.39 3.90
CA VAL A 71 11.89 5.79 4.62
C VAL A 71 10.69 5.50 3.74
N ASN A 72 9.78 4.67 4.25
CA ASN A 72 8.51 4.37 3.60
C ASN A 72 7.35 4.97 4.39
N ARG A 73 6.40 5.62 3.71
CA ARG A 73 5.27 6.28 4.37
C ARG A 73 4.00 5.46 4.20
N ALA A 74 3.23 5.32 5.27
CA ALA A 74 1.85 4.85 5.18
C ALA A 74 0.94 6.01 4.71
N ILE A 75 0.26 5.82 3.59
CA ILE A 75 -0.67 6.79 3.00
C ILE A 75 -2.09 6.23 2.94
N GLN A 76 -3.09 7.11 3.01
CA GLN A 76 -4.48 6.70 2.93
C GLN A 76 -4.87 6.25 1.51
N ARG A 77 -5.53 5.11 1.41
CA ARG A 77 -6.21 4.66 0.21
C ARG A 77 -7.35 5.64 -0.09
N LYS A 78 -7.29 6.34 -1.22
CA LYS A 78 -8.44 7.12 -1.70
C LYS A 78 -9.55 6.15 -2.10
N ARG A 79 -10.61 6.05 -1.30
CA ARG A 79 -11.80 5.29 -1.67
C ARG A 79 -12.48 6.01 -2.84
N VAL A 80 -12.45 5.42 -4.02
CA VAL A 80 -13.37 5.82 -5.09
C VAL A 80 -14.74 5.28 -4.71
N ILE A 81 -15.67 6.16 -4.38
CA ILE A 81 -17.09 5.77 -4.30
C ILE A 81 -17.51 5.48 -5.73
N GLN A 82 -17.68 4.20 -6.08
CA GLN A 82 -18.37 3.83 -7.30
C GLN A 82 -19.87 3.88 -7.03
N PHE A 83 -20.57 4.83 -7.63
CA PHE A 83 -22.02 4.77 -7.71
C PHE A 83 -22.41 3.59 -8.61
N ILE A 84 -22.92 2.52 -8.02
CA ILE A 84 -23.62 1.49 -8.79
C ILE A 84 -25.02 2.04 -9.02
N ASP A 85 -25.26 2.61 -10.20
CA ASP A 85 -26.62 2.89 -10.64
C ASP A 85 -27.26 1.55 -11.07
N SER A 86 -27.55 0.68 -10.10
CA SER A 86 -28.43 -0.46 -10.31
C SER A 86 -29.86 -0.03 -10.03
N GLY A 87 -30.31 0.97 -10.79
CA GLY A 87 -31.72 1.28 -10.99
C GLY A 87 -32.02 1.07 -12.46
N THR A 88 -32.82 0.06 -12.78
CA THR A 88 -33.53 -0.06 -14.06
C THR A 88 -33.94 1.32 -14.59
N LEU A 89 -33.67 1.61 -15.86
CA LEU A 89 -34.22 2.76 -16.58
C LEU A 89 -35.75 2.68 -16.58
N SER A 90 -36.42 3.20 -15.55
CA SER A 90 -37.86 3.39 -15.58
C SER A 90 -38.15 4.68 -16.34
N SER A 91 -38.41 4.53 -17.64
CA SER A 91 -39.25 5.47 -18.37
C SER A 91 -40.62 5.60 -17.68
N THR A 92 -41.20 6.79 -17.79
CA THR A 92 -42.29 7.42 -17.01
C THR A 92 -43.59 6.62 -16.79
N PRO A 93 -44.36 6.94 -15.72
CA PRO A 93 -45.77 7.34 -15.92
C PRO A 93 -46.17 8.53 -14.99
N SER A 94 -46.57 9.71 -15.46
CA SER A 94 -47.79 10.12 -16.21
C SER A 94 -48.91 10.65 -15.30
N LYS A 95 -49.30 11.94 -15.49
CA LYS A 95 -50.67 12.39 -15.86
C LYS A 95 -50.91 13.87 -15.53
N LYS A 96 -51.25 14.66 -16.57
CA LYS A 96 -52.60 15.23 -16.65
C LYS A 96 -52.92 15.66 -18.07
N ASN A 97 -53.79 14.88 -18.70
CA ASN A 97 -54.56 15.30 -19.86
C ASN A 97 -55.83 15.99 -19.32
N SER A 98 -56.10 17.22 -19.72
CA SER A 98 -57.47 17.75 -19.74
C SER A 98 -57.59 18.77 -20.87
N LYS A 99 -58.36 18.39 -21.88
CA LYS A 99 -58.84 19.18 -23.03
C LYS A 99 -59.86 20.24 -22.60
N ALA A 100 -59.94 21.27 -23.45
CA ALA A 100 -61.10 22.08 -23.85
C ALA A 100 -61.65 23.15 -22.87
N LYS A 101 -61.67 24.41 -23.32
CA LYS A 101 -62.81 24.97 -24.04
C LYS A 101 -62.36 26.12 -24.96
#